data_AF-A0A553DQB8-F1
#
_entry.id   AF-A0A553DQB8-F1
#
_cell.length_a   1.000
_cell.length_b   1.000
_cell.length_c   1.000
_cell.angle_alpha   90.00
_cell.angle_beta   90.00
_cell.angle_gamma   90.00
#
_symmetry.space_group_name_H-M   'P 1'
#
loop_
_entity.id
_entity.type
_entity.pdbx_description
1 polymer ?
#
loop_
_entity_poly.entity_id
_entity_poly.type
_entity_poly.pdbx_seq_one_letter_code
_entity_poly.pdbx_strand_id
1 'polypeptide(L)' 'MRIKVKIEKAKDGSYWGTTQNIPGVVTADGSTLDELKGNLKVAIELYIEAAEEHEKEIYEKLAKGFELEI' A
#
# COMPACT_ATOMS: atom_id res chain seq x y z
N MET A 1 -0.42 5.99 -12.27
CA MET A 1 -1.54 6.10 -11.33
C MET A 1 -0.95 6.33 -9.95
N ARG A 2 -1.64 6.99 -9.02
CA ARG A 2 -1.20 7.05 -7.63
C ARG A 2 -2.01 6.04 -6.81
N ILE A 3 -1.35 5.20 -6.03
CA ILE A 3 -2.02 4.26 -5.13
C ILE A 3 -2.62 5.04 -3.95
N LYS A 4 -3.92 4.86 -3.73
CA LYS A 4 -4.67 5.41 -2.60
C LYS A 4 -4.73 4.38 -1.48
N VAL A 5 -4.48 4.81 -0.26
CA VAL A 5 -4.57 3.96 0.93
C VAL A 5 -5.58 4.57 1.89
N LYS A 6 -6.56 3.76 2.32
CA LYS A 6 -7.45 4.11 3.44
C LYS A 6 -6.76 3.73 4.73
N ILE A 7 -6.68 4.67 5.68
CA ILE A 7 -6.10 4.44 7.01
C ILE A 7 -7.21 4.40 8.05
N GLU A 8 -7.15 3.40 8.93
CA GLU A 8 -8.06 3.21 10.05
C GLU A 8 -7.26 3.14 11.35
N LYS A 9 -7.72 3.84 12.39
CA LYS A 9 -7.12 3.79 13.73
C LYS A 9 -7.90 2.83 14.61
N ALA A 10 -7.22 1.84 15.18
CA ALA A 10 -7.81 0.88 16.09
C ALA A 10 -7.99 1.46 17.50
N LYS A 11 -8.78 0.76 18.33
CA LYS A 11 -9.09 1.18 19.70
C LYS A 11 -7.86 1.19 20.63
N ASP A 12 -6.86 0.35 20.34
CA ASP A 12 -5.60 0.28 21.08
C ASP A 12 -4.57 1.34 20.63
N GLY A 13 -4.91 2.16 19.63
CA GLY A 13 -4.05 3.21 19.11
C GLY A 13 -3.20 2.83 17.90
N SER A 14 -3.19 1.55 17.51
CA SER A 14 -2.53 1.08 16.27
C SER A 14 -3.26 1.58 15.02
N TYR A 15 -2.60 1.49 13.87
CA TYR A 15 -3.10 1.92 12.57
C TYR A 15 -3.11 0.75 11.59
N TRP A 16 -4.12 0.74 10.72
CA TRP A 16 -4.30 -0.21 9.64
C TRP A 16 -4.45 0.54 8.31
N GLY A 17 -3.71 0.13 7.27
CA GLY A 17 -3.76 0.71 5.94
C GLY A 17 -4.23 -0.31 4.90
N THR A 18 -5.08 0.10 3.95
CA THR A 18 -5.54 -0.77 2.85
C THR A 18 -5.63 -0.01 1.54
N THR A 19 -5.03 -0.53 0.47
CA THR A 19 -5.08 0.08 -0.88
C THR A 19 -6.50 0.05 -1.47
N GLN A 20 -6.89 1.09 -2.21
CA GLN A 20 -8.27 1.25 -2.69
C GLN A 20 -8.45 1.20 -4.21
N ASN A 21 -7.40 1.49 -4.98
CA ASN A 21 -7.52 1.75 -6.42
C ASN A 21 -6.48 1.00 -7.27
N ILE A 22 -6.07 -0.18 -6.80
CA ILE A 22 -5.20 -1.09 -7.53
C ILE A 22 -5.87 -2.46 -7.65
N PRO A 23 -5.57 -3.27 -8.67
CA PRO A 23 -5.96 -4.67 -8.68
C PRO A 23 -5.37 -5.40 -7.46
N GLY A 24 -6.13 -6.33 -6.88
CA GLY A 24 -5.74 -6.94 -5.62
C GLY A 24 -5.90 -6.00 -4.41
N VAL A 25 -5.35 -6.42 -3.28
CA VAL A 25 -5.39 -5.64 -2.04
C VAL A 25 -4.03 -5.77 -1.34
N VAL A 26 -3.38 -4.65 -1.08
CA VAL A 26 -2.21 -4.57 -0.21
C VAL A 26 -2.63 -3.93 1.10
N THR A 27 -2.31 -4.60 2.20
CA THR A 27 -2.58 -4.12 3.56
C THR A 27 -1.31 -4.16 4.39
N ALA A 28 -1.22 -3.25 5.36
CA ALA A 28 -0.23 -3.29 6.40
C ALA A 28 -0.77 -2.61 7.66
N ASP A 29 -0.12 -2.87 8.79
CA ASP A 29 -0.41 -2.26 10.08
C ASP A 29 0.82 -1.57 10.66
N GLY A 30 0.63 -0.85 11.77
CA GLY A 30 1.72 -0.27 12.56
C GLY A 30 1.23 0.31 13.87
N SER A 31 2.06 0.24 14.91
CA SER A 31 1.76 0.83 16.23
C SER A 31 1.74 2.36 16.18
N THR A 32 2.42 2.94 15.19
CA THR A 32 2.38 4.37 14.88
C THR A 32 2.04 4.60 13.41
N LEU A 33 1.62 5.81 13.08
CA LEU A 33 1.35 6.18 11.68
C LEU A 33 2.61 6.06 10.81
N ASP A 34 3.79 6.36 11.35
CA ASP A 34 5.04 6.28 10.58
C ASP A 34 5.49 4.82 10.38
N GLU A 35 5.27 3.95 11.36
CA GLU A 35 5.47 2.51 11.21
C GLU A 35 4.54 1.94 10.13
N LEU A 36 3.25 2.32 10.16
CA LEU A 36 2.30 1.92 9.11
C LEU A 36 2.80 2.35 7.72
N LYS A 37 3.29 3.59 7.57
CA LYS A 37 3.81 4.09 6.28
C LYS A 37 5.02 3.29 5.81
N GLY A 38 5.93 2.96 6.72
CA GLY A 38 7.10 2.12 6.43
C GLY A 38 6.68 0.74 5.94
N ASN A 39 5.76 0.10 6.66
CA ASN A 39 5.27 -1.23 6.33
C ASN A 39 4.48 -1.25 5.02
N LEU A 40 3.63 -0.24 4.76
CA LEU A 40 2.94 -0.07 3.48
C LEU A 40 3.90 0.09 2.31
N LYS A 41 4.96 0.88 2.47
CA LYS A 41 5.96 1.07 1.42
C LYS A 41 6.59 -0.27 1.02
N VAL A 42 7.04 -1.05 2.00
CA VAL A 42 7.64 -2.39 1.77
C VAL A 42 6.63 -3.33 1.10
N ALA A 43 5.39 -3.39 1.61
CA ALA A 43 4.37 -4.26 1.06
C ALA A 43 4.00 -3.92 -0.39
N ILE A 44 3.92 -2.62 -0.72
CA ILE A 44 3.65 -2.15 -2.08
C ILE A 44 4.85 -2.43 -3.00
N GLU A 45 6.07 -2.23 -2.54
CA GLU A 45 7.29 -2.53 -3.32
C GLU A 45 7.33 -4.02 -3.70
N LEU A 46 7.08 -4.92 -2.74
CA LEU A 46 7.00 -6.36 -2.99
C LEU A 46 5.86 -6.72 -3.97
N TYR A 47 4.71 -6.05 -3.86
CA TYR A 47 3.60 -6.26 -4.78
C TYR A 47 3.96 -5.83 -6.22
N ILE A 48 4.67 -4.71 -6.39
CA ILE A 48 5.11 -4.23 -7.70
C ILE A 48 6.18 -5.17 -8.28
N GLU A 49 7.13 -5.65 -7.48
CA GLU A 49 8.15 -6.62 -7.89
C GLU A 49 7.51 -7.91 -8.40
N ALA A 50 6.55 -8.49 -7.64
CA ALA A 50 5.81 -9.66 -8.08
C ALA A 50 4.99 -9.42 -9.37
N ALA A 51 4.42 -8.21 -9.52
CA ALA A 51 3.70 -7.84 -10.73
C ALA A 51 4.62 -7.66 -11.94
N GLU A 52 5.88 -7.28 -11.77
CA GLU A 52 6.86 -7.19 -12.86
C GLU A 52 7.08 -8.56 -13.51
N GLU A 53 7.16 -9.62 -12.69
CA GLU A 53 7.42 -10.98 -13.15
C GLU A 53 6.20 -11.67 -13.77
N HIS A 54 4.99 -11.34 -13.32
CA HIS A 54 3.78 -12.11 -13.63
C HIS A 54 2.67 -11.30 -14.30
N GLU A 55 2.62 -9.98 -14.12
CA GLU A 55 1.49 -9.13 -14.50
C GLU A 55 1.94 -7.75 -15.03
N LYS A 56 2.67 -7.76 -16.16
CA LYS A 56 3.30 -6.57 -16.78
C LYS A 56 2.36 -5.36 -16.94
N GLU A 57 1.09 -5.56 -17.27
CA GLU A 57 0.11 -4.47 -17.39
C GLU A 57 -0.20 -3.77 -16.05
N ILE A 58 -0.16 -4.52 -14.95
CA ILE A 58 -0.34 -3.97 -13.60
C ILE A 58 0.91 -3.18 -13.21
N TYR A 59 2.09 -3.75 -13.44
CA TYR A 59 3.37 -3.08 -13.19
C TYR A 59 3.43 -1.70 -13.88
N GLU A 60 3.11 -1.63 -15.17
CA GLU A 60 3.13 -0.37 -15.95
C GLU A 60 2.18 0.71 -15.39
N LYS A 61 1.07 0.31 -14.76
CA LYS A 61 0.12 1.23 -14.12
C LYS A 61 0.63 1.76 -12.77
N LEU A 62 1.37 0.94 -12.04
CA LEU A 62 1.79 1.16 -10.64
C LEU A 62 3.19 1.75 -10.49
N ALA A 63 4.08 1.59 -11.47
CA ALA A 63 5.44 2.13 -11.46
C ALA A 63 5.52 3.68 -11.32
N LYS A 64 4.38 4.38 -11.27
CA LYS A 64 4.28 5.85 -11.14
C LYS A 64 4.17 6.35 -9.67
N GLY A 65 4.24 5.48 -8.66
CA GLY A 65 4.34 5.84 -7.23
C GLY A 65 3.01 5.98 -6.44
N PHE A 66 3.08 6.37 -5.15
CA PHE A 66 1.92 6.44 -4.23
C PHE A 66 1.81 7.76 -3.43
N GLU A 67 0.59 8.08 -2.96
CA GLU A 67 0.28 9.19 -2.05
C GLU A 67 -0.69 8.72 -0.95
N LEU A 68 -0.51 9.23 0.27
CA LEU A 68 -1.33 8.85 1.42
C LEU A 68 -2.50 9.82 1.56
N GLU A 69 -3.73 9.30 1.46
CA GLU A 69 -4.95 10.04 1.74
C GLU A 69 -5.34 9.70 3.20
N ILE A 70 -5.08 10.66 4.11
CA ILE A 70 -5.32 10.53 5.56
C ILE A 70 -6.68 11.14 5.90
#